data_AF-A0A2V8IWL1-F1
#
_entry.id   AF-A0A2V8IWL1-F1
#
_cell.length_a   1.000
_cell.length_b   1.000
_cell.length_c   1.000
_cell.angle_alpha   90.00
_cell.angle_beta   90.00
_cell.angle_gamma   90.00
#
_symmetry.space_group_name_H-M   'P 1'
#
loop_
_entity.id
_entity.type
_entity.pdbx_description
1 polymer ?
#
loop_
_entity_poly.entity_id
_entity_poly.type
_entity_poly.pdbx_seq_one_letter_code
_entity_poly.pdbx_strand_id
1 'polypeptide(L)'
;MSAIEILQQELEKRRAEIHILEHALSVLTGGDERATDSSSSARDFKGLRIVDATERLLAEKGQSKGTKEIANELLRRGLQTTSKKWVATVYATLDNSGRFNRLGKGRHGRWVLKSEGGAQ
;
A
#
# COMPACT_ATOMS: atom_id res chain seq x y z
N MET A 1 -45.01 11.59 -14.15
CA MET A 1 -43.88 10.64 -14.17
C MET A 1 -43.80 10.03 -15.56
N SER A 2 -42.82 10.45 -16.35
CA SER A 2 -42.57 9.99 -17.71
C SER A 2 -41.82 8.65 -17.71
N ALA A 3 -41.94 7.88 -18.78
CA ALA A 3 -41.21 6.62 -18.95
C ALA A 3 -39.67 6.80 -18.84
N ILE A 4 -39.18 7.99 -19.17
CA ILE A 4 -37.75 8.35 -19.06
C ILE A 4 -37.34 8.46 -17.59
N GLU A 5 -38.17 9.06 -16.74
CA GLU A 5 -37.92 9.16 -15.30
C GLU A 5 -37.90 7.78 -14.62
N ILE A 6 -38.79 6.87 -15.05
CA ILE A 6 -38.83 5.48 -14.54
C ILE A 6 -37.55 4.72 -14.94
N LEU A 7 -37.10 4.87 -16.18
CA LEU A 7 -35.87 4.23 -16.66
C LEU A 7 -34.61 4.81 -16.00
N GLN A 8 -34.59 6.11 -15.71
CA GLN A 8 -33.49 6.74 -14.97
C GLN A 8 -33.42 6.24 -13.53
N GLN A 9 -34.56 6.12 -12.87
CA GLN A 9 -34.64 5.61 -11.51
C GLN A 9 -34.21 4.14 -11.42
N GLU A 10 -34.59 3.32 -12.41
CA GLU A 10 -34.14 1.92 -12.51
C GLU A 10 -32.63 1.82 -12.81
N LEU A 11 -32.08 2.73 -13.62
CA LEU A 11 -30.65 2.83 -13.88
C LEU A 11 -29.85 3.17 -12.61
N GLU A 12 -30.32 4.13 -11.81
CA GLU A 12 -29.69 4.49 -10.54
C GLU A 12 -29.73 3.34 -9.54
N LYS A 13 -30.86 2.63 -9.46
CA LYS A 13 -31.00 1.46 -8.60
C LYS A 13 -30.01 0.36 -8.98
N ARG A 14 -29.87 0.06 -10.27
CA ARG A 14 -28.88 -0.92 -10.77
C ARG A 14 -27.44 -0.50 -10.52
N ARG A 15 -27.13 0.80 -10.61
CA ARG A 15 -25.79 1.33 -10.26
C ARG A 15 -25.48 1.16 -8.77
N ALA A 16 -26.46 1.40 -7.91
CA ALA A 16 -26.31 1.17 -6.47
C ALA A 16 -26.07 -0.32 -6.16
N GLU A 17 -26.79 -1.22 -6.83
CA GLU A 17 -26.59 -2.68 -6.69
C GLU A 17 -25.18 -3.11 -7.13
N ILE A 18 -24.68 -2.60 -8.26
CA ILE A 18 -23.31 -2.88 -8.72
C ILE A 18 -22.29 -2.44 -7.67
N HIS A 19 -22.44 -1.23 -7.11
CA HIS A 19 -21.52 -0.72 -6.09
C HIS A 19 -21.49 -1.58 -4.82
N ILE A 20 -22.65 -2.08 -4.38
CA ILE A 20 -22.74 -3.01 -3.24
C ILE A 20 -22.06 -4.35 -3.56
N LEU A 21 -22.24 -4.86 -4.77
CA LEU A 21 -21.60 -6.09 -5.24
C LEU A 21 -20.08 -5.94 -5.36
N GLU A 22 -19.58 -4.80 -5.83
CA GLU A 22 -18.14 -4.48 -5.87
C GLU A 22 -17.54 -4.41 -4.47
N HIS A 23 -18.22 -3.77 -3.52
CA HIS A 23 -17.80 -3.73 -2.12
C HIS A 23 -17.79 -5.13 -1.48
N ALA A 24 -18.82 -5.94 -1.73
CA ALA A 24 -18.89 -7.32 -1.23
C ALA A 24 -17.80 -8.20 -1.85
N LEU A 25 -17.50 -8.04 -3.15
CA LEU A 25 -16.40 -8.71 -3.83
C LEU A 25 -15.03 -8.32 -3.24
N SER A 26 -14.82 -7.04 -2.95
CA SER A 26 -13.58 -6.54 -2.31
C SER A 26 -13.36 -7.16 -0.93
N VAL A 27 -14.43 -7.34 -0.15
CA VAL A 27 -14.35 -7.95 1.19
C VAL A 27 -14.15 -9.47 1.12
N LEU A 28 -14.80 -10.17 0.17
CA LEU A 28 -14.74 -11.64 0.06
C LEU A 28 -13.48 -12.18 -0.60
N THR A 29 -12.84 -11.42 -1.48
CA THR A 29 -11.63 -11.86 -2.19
C THR A 29 -10.34 -11.67 -1.39
N GLY A 30 -10.40 -11.06 -0.19
CA GLY A 30 -9.21 -10.76 0.62
C GLY A 30 -8.15 -9.96 -0.16
N GLY A 31 -8.59 -9.22 -1.18
CA GLY A 31 -7.76 -8.69 -2.25
C GLY A 31 -7.23 -7.30 -1.94
N ASP A 32 -5.99 -7.26 -1.47
CA ASP A 32 -5.00 -6.30 -1.93
C ASP A 32 -5.11 -6.16 -3.47
N GLU A 33 -5.45 -4.98 -3.99
CA GLU A 33 -4.77 -4.27 -5.09
C GLU A 33 -5.66 -3.21 -5.78
N ARG A 34 -5.20 -1.95 -5.69
CA ARG A 34 -5.34 -0.88 -6.69
C ARG A 34 -6.70 -0.19 -6.88
N ALA A 35 -7.05 0.66 -5.93
CA ALA A 35 -7.43 2.03 -6.28
C ALA A 35 -6.13 2.88 -6.29
N THR A 36 -5.33 2.73 -7.35
CA THR A 36 -4.30 3.71 -7.69
C THR A 36 -5.00 4.90 -8.32
N ASP A 37 -5.61 5.71 -7.48
CA ASP A 37 -6.03 7.04 -7.87
C ASP A 37 -4.88 8.01 -7.62
N SER A 38 -4.50 8.70 -8.70
CA SER A 38 -3.88 10.03 -8.72
C SER A 38 -2.46 10.23 -8.15
N SER A 39 -1.50 10.34 -9.09
CA SER A 39 -0.36 11.26 -9.05
C SER A 39 0.49 11.31 -7.76
N SER A 40 1.42 10.37 -7.58
CA SER A 40 2.60 10.58 -6.74
C SER A 40 3.82 9.95 -7.41
N SER A 41 4.42 10.78 -8.28
CA SER A 41 5.76 10.68 -8.85
C SER A 41 6.36 9.28 -9.07
N ALA A 42 6.38 8.88 -10.34
CA ALA A 42 6.97 7.63 -10.79
C ALA A 42 8.49 7.48 -10.49
N ARG A 43 9.16 8.49 -9.90
CA ARG A 43 10.61 8.46 -9.61
C ARG A 43 11.04 9.15 -8.30
N ASP A 44 10.14 9.39 -7.35
CA ASP A 44 10.48 10.14 -6.13
C ASP A 44 11.54 9.48 -5.24
N PHE A 45 11.82 8.19 -5.42
CA PHE A 45 12.80 7.47 -4.60
C PHE A 45 14.15 7.27 -5.29
N LYS A 46 14.35 7.86 -6.47
CA LYS A 46 15.65 7.78 -7.16
C LYS A 46 16.74 8.46 -6.33
N GLY A 47 17.79 7.72 -6.01
CA GLY A 47 18.94 8.22 -5.24
C GLY A 47 18.74 8.22 -3.72
N LEU A 48 17.56 7.83 -3.22
CA LEU A 48 17.35 7.64 -1.79
C LEU A 48 17.95 6.32 -1.30
N ARG A 49 18.27 6.27 -0.01
CA ARG A 49 18.60 5.01 0.67
C ARG A 49 17.32 4.23 0.98
N ILE A 50 17.45 2.91 1.12
CA ILE A 50 16.31 2.00 1.41
C ILE A 50 15.52 2.47 2.64
N VAL A 51 16.22 2.89 3.69
CA VAL A 51 15.61 3.36 4.94
C VAL A 51 14.77 4.61 4.71
N ASP A 52 15.33 5.66 4.10
CA ASP A 52 14.65 6.94 3.89
C ASP A 52 13.47 6.80 2.93
N ALA A 53 13.62 5.99 1.88
CA ALA A 53 12.54 5.70 0.94
C ALA A 53 11.41 4.88 1.59
N THR A 54 11.75 3.92 2.46
CA THR A 54 10.75 3.14 3.19
C THR A 54 10.01 3.99 4.22
N GLU A 55 10.71 4.90 4.89
CA GLU A 55 10.11 5.82 5.84
C GLU A 55 9.06 6.70 5.16
N ARG A 56 9.43 7.35 4.05
CA ARG A 56 8.47 8.14 3.24
C ARG A 56 7.29 7.30 2.80
N LEU A 57 7.56 6.09 2.31
CA LEU A 57 6.50 5.18 1.85
C LEU A 57 5.50 4.82 2.96
N LEU A 58 5.98 4.54 4.17
CA LEU A 58 5.12 4.19 5.30
C LEU A 58 4.41 5.43 5.87
N ALA A 59 5.06 6.60 5.83
CA ALA A 59 4.48 7.88 6.27
C ALA A 59 3.32 8.33 5.36
N GLU A 60 3.47 8.21 4.04
CA GLU A 60 2.45 8.62 3.06
C GLU A 60 1.15 7.83 3.18
N LYS A 61 1.23 6.54 3.47
CA LYS A 61 0.07 5.65 3.46
C LYS A 61 -0.51 5.36 4.84
N GLY A 62 0.20 5.69 5.92
CA GLY A 62 -0.21 5.38 7.30
C GLY A 62 -0.49 3.89 7.55
N GLN A 63 0.00 3.01 6.68
CA GLN A 63 -0.35 1.59 6.65
C GLN A 63 0.88 0.72 6.87
N SER A 64 0.71 -0.35 7.65
CA SER A 64 1.73 -1.37 7.80
C SER A 64 1.91 -2.15 6.49
N LYS A 65 3.14 -2.48 6.11
CA LYS A 65 3.43 -3.20 4.86
C LYS A 65 4.39 -4.37 5.04
N GLY A 66 4.14 -5.47 4.34
CA GLY A 66 5.07 -6.59 4.28
C GLY A 66 6.37 -6.23 3.55
N THR A 67 7.45 -6.95 3.84
CA THR A 67 8.76 -6.74 3.21
C THR A 67 8.70 -6.81 1.68
N LYS A 68 7.95 -7.78 1.13
CA LYS A 68 7.82 -7.96 -0.33
C LYS A 68 7.08 -6.77 -0.97
N GLU A 69 6.03 -6.28 -0.32
CA GLU A 69 5.29 -5.10 -0.79
C GLU A 69 6.18 -3.87 -0.81
N ILE A 70 6.92 -3.61 0.27
CA ILE A 70 7.87 -2.50 0.36
C ILE A 70 8.92 -2.62 -0.75
N ALA A 71 9.54 -3.79 -0.88
CA ALA A 71 10.58 -4.03 -1.88
C ALA A 71 10.10 -3.74 -3.32
N ASN A 72 8.88 -4.16 -3.66
CA ASN A 72 8.29 -3.92 -4.98
C ASN A 72 7.95 -2.44 -5.18
N GLU A 73 7.40 -1.78 -4.17
CA GLU A 73 7.01 -0.37 -4.24
C GLU A 73 8.22 0.56 -4.36
N LEU A 74 9.32 0.24 -3.67
CA LEU A 74 10.60 0.96 -3.80
C LEU A 74 11.13 0.90 -5.23
N LEU A 75 11.12 -0.29 -5.85
CA LEU A 75 11.53 -0.47 -7.26
C LEU A 75 10.61 0.31 -8.20
N ARG A 76 9.29 0.20 -7.99
CA ARG A 76 8.27 0.88 -8.80
C ARG A 76 8.44 2.39 -8.79
N ARG A 77 8.88 2.97 -7.67
CA ARG A 77 9.13 4.41 -7.47
C ARG A 77 10.56 4.84 -7.81
N GLY A 78 11.34 3.98 -8.45
CA GLY A 78 12.63 4.34 -9.06
C GLY A 78 13.87 4.11 -8.20
N LEU A 79 13.75 3.39 -7.07
CA LEU A 79 14.92 2.96 -6.32
C LEU A 79 15.65 1.87 -7.10
N GLN A 80 16.95 2.06 -7.35
CA GLN A 80 17.75 1.11 -8.13
C GLN A 80 18.49 0.14 -7.22
N THR A 81 18.63 -1.11 -7.66
CA THR A 81 19.38 -2.14 -6.93
C THR A 81 20.03 -3.10 -7.91
N THR A 82 21.21 -3.60 -7.54
CA THR A 82 21.91 -4.67 -8.25
C THR A 82 21.79 -6.02 -7.52
N SER A 83 21.13 -6.04 -6.35
CA SER A 83 21.05 -7.22 -5.51
C SER A 83 20.04 -8.24 -6.04
N LYS A 84 20.51 -9.46 -6.35
CA LYS A 84 19.65 -10.60 -6.70
C LYS A 84 18.78 -11.07 -5.53
N LYS A 85 19.12 -10.69 -4.29
CA LYS A 85 18.38 -11.01 -3.06
C LYS A 85 17.64 -9.79 -2.52
N TRP A 86 17.10 -8.96 -3.41
CA TRP A 86 16.52 -7.66 -3.09
C TRP A 86 15.60 -7.64 -1.87
N VAL A 87 14.61 -8.54 -1.81
CA VAL A 87 13.65 -8.61 -0.69
C VAL A 87 14.35 -8.92 0.64
N ALA A 88 15.34 -9.80 0.65
CA ALA A 88 16.11 -10.13 1.85
C ALA A 88 17.01 -8.97 2.29
N THR A 89 17.56 -8.22 1.33
CA THR A 89 18.32 -6.99 1.59
C THR A 89 17.44 -5.94 2.24
N VAL A 90 16.23 -5.71 1.70
CA VAL A 90 15.25 -4.80 2.31
C VAL A 90 14.93 -5.25 3.73
N TYR A 91 14.61 -6.54 3.94
CA TYR A 91 14.38 -7.09 5.27
C TYR A 91 15.49 -6.76 6.26
N ALA A 92 16.73 -7.15 5.93
CA ALA A 92 17.87 -6.94 6.81
C ALA A 92 18.15 -5.45 7.05
N THR A 93 17.91 -4.60 6.05
CA THR A 93 18.11 -3.15 6.19
C THR A 93 17.09 -2.54 7.14
N LEU A 94 15.81 -2.93 7.05
CA LEU A 94 14.77 -2.43 7.94
C LEU A 94 14.99 -2.92 9.37
N ASP A 95 15.31 -4.20 9.54
CA ASP A 95 15.56 -4.84 10.83
C ASP A 95 16.73 -4.19 11.59
N ASN A 96 17.81 -3.85 10.88
CA ASN A 96 18.99 -3.21 11.46
C ASN A 96 18.87 -1.69 11.64
N SER A 97 17.87 -1.03 11.04
CA SER A 97 17.81 0.43 11.04
C SER A 97 17.38 1.07 12.36
N GLY A 98 16.69 0.32 13.22
CA GLY A 98 16.10 0.83 14.47
C GLY A 98 14.92 1.81 14.30
N ARG A 99 14.56 2.18 13.06
CA ARG A 99 13.50 3.16 12.73
C ARG A 99 12.13 2.54 12.49
N PHE A 100 12.06 1.21 12.39
CA PHE A 100 10.83 0.49 12.09
C PHE A 100 10.53 -0.56 13.15
N ASN A 101 9.25 -0.76 13.43
CA ASN A 101 8.77 -1.89 14.22
C ASN A 101 8.16 -2.92 13.29
N ARG A 102 8.29 -4.20 13.66
CA ARG A 102 7.70 -5.32 12.93
C ARG A 102 6.51 -5.87 13.70
N LEU A 103 5.32 -5.74 13.13
CA LEU A 103 4.08 -6.30 13.63
C LEU A 103 3.93 -7.74 13.13
N GLY A 104 3.88 -8.69 14.06
CA GLY A 104 3.72 -10.11 13.77
C GLY A 104 5.05 -10.86 13.57
N LYS A 105 4.98 -12.20 13.68
CA LYS A 105 6.14 -13.10 13.59
C LYS A 105 6.23 -13.78 12.22
N GLY A 106 7.43 -14.21 11.84
CA GLY A 106 7.64 -15.04 10.65
C GLY A 106 7.48 -14.29 9.32
N ARG A 107 7.11 -14.99 8.23
CA ARG A 107 7.12 -14.43 6.86
C ARG A 107 6.03 -13.39 6.58
N HIS A 108 5.04 -13.30 7.47
CA HIS A 108 3.89 -12.39 7.34
C HIS A 108 4.03 -11.10 8.16
N GLY A 109 5.17 -10.89 8.83
CA GLY A 109 5.39 -9.69 9.63
C GLY A 109 5.33 -8.43 8.77
N ARG A 110 4.55 -7.44 9.21
CA ARG A 110 4.37 -6.15 8.55
C ARG A 110 5.20 -5.08 9.26
N TRP A 111 5.78 -4.17 8.50
CA TRP A 111 6.58 -3.06 9.02
C TRP A 111 5.72 -1.82 9.23
N VAL A 112 5.98 -1.13 10.32
CA VAL A 112 5.43 0.19 10.63
C VAL A 112 6.56 1.12 11.06
N LEU A 113 6.34 2.43 10.92
CA LEU A 113 7.22 3.42 11.51
C LEU A 113 7.24 3.24 13.03
N LYS A 114 8.42 3.29 13.62
CA LYS A 114 8.53 3.41 15.06
C LYS A 114 8.14 4.85 15.41
N SER A 115 6.98 5.04 16.02
CA SER A 115 6.59 6.37 16.53
C SER A 115 7.71 6.90 17.41
N GLU A 116 8.11 8.16 17.23
CA GLU A 116 9.05 8.86 18.12
C GLU A 116 8.47 9.12 19.53
N GLY A 117 7.41 8.41 19.92
CA GLY A 117 6.71 8.52 21.20
C GLY A 117 7.29 7.58 22.24
N GLY A 118 8.39 8.01 22.85
CA GLY A 118 8.96 7.44 24.07
C GLY A 118 9.47 8.56 24.99
N ALA A 119 8.69 9.63 25.14
CA ALA A 119 8.88 10.63 26.19
C ALA A 119 7.51 11.18 26.59
N GLN A 120 6.83 10.45 27.48
CA GLN A 120 6.14 10.91 28.70
C GLN A 120 5.13 9.87 29.16
#